data_AF-A0A2U9IHN5-F1
#
_entry.id   AF-A0A2U9IHN5-F1
#
_cell.length_a   1.000
_cell.length_b   1.000
_cell.length_c   1.000
_cell.angle_alpha   90.00
_cell.angle_beta   90.00
_cell.angle_gamma   90.00
#
_symmetry.space_group_name_H-M   'P 1'
#
loop_
_entity.id
_entity.type
_entity.pdbx_description
1 polymer ?
#
loop_
_entity_poly.entity_id
_entity_poly.type
_entity_poly.pdbx_seq_one_letter_code
_entity_poly.pdbx_strand_id
1 'polypeptide(L)'
;MDKLKIVLTISSIILLGLAVYLHSIDHPTIEIKSFPTEIIGMPDVFRVYVPPPWYATLWPSFIIIGIIVLLSSLLIDDKKIMKMINVIKEFIWFLIDHLSPFLD
;
A
#
# COMPACT_ATOMS: atom_id res chain seq x y z
N MET A 1 -13.05 6.15 -18.07
CA MET A 1 -12.59 5.51 -16.81
C MET A 1 -13.29 6.22 -15.68
N ASP A 2 -13.99 5.49 -14.82
CA ASP A 2 -14.79 6.09 -13.75
C ASP A 2 -13.92 6.95 -12.84
N LYS A 3 -14.44 8.08 -12.36
CA LYS A 3 -13.70 9.02 -11.50
C LYS A 3 -13.06 8.29 -10.31
N LEU A 4 -13.76 7.31 -9.74
CA LEU A 4 -13.27 6.45 -8.66
C LEU A 4 -12.06 5.60 -9.07
N LYS A 5 -12.09 4.96 -10.24
CA LYS A 5 -10.94 4.19 -10.75
C LYS A 5 -9.70 5.05 -10.93
N ILE A 6 -9.89 6.27 -11.46
CA ILE A 6 -8.79 7.22 -11.64
C ILE A 6 -8.19 7.58 -10.27
N VAL A 7 -9.03 7.92 -9.28
CA VAL A 7 -8.57 8.25 -7.93
C VAL A 7 -7.86 7.06 -7.26
N LEU A 8 -8.40 5.85 -7.36
CA LEU A 8 -7.80 4.64 -6.80
C LEU A 8 -6.45 4.34 -7.46
N THR A 9 -6.36 4.49 -8.78
CA THR A 9 -5.11 4.28 -9.53
C THR A 9 -4.04 5.29 -9.12
N ILE A 10 -4.39 6.58 -9.06
CA ILE A 10 -3.46 7.64 -8.63
C ILE A 10 -3.01 7.40 -7.18
N SER A 11 -3.95 7.08 -6.29
CA SER A 11 -3.64 6.77 -4.89
C SER A 11 -2.70 5.58 -4.76
N SER A 12 -2.93 4.51 -5.52
CA SER A 12 -2.04 3.34 -5.55
C SER A 12 -0.63 3.70 -6.02
N ILE A 13 -0.50 4.51 -7.08
CA ILE A 13 0.82 4.96 -7.57
C ILE A 13 1.55 5.76 -6.49
N ILE A 14 0.85 6.65 -5.77
CA ILE A 14 1.43 7.43 -4.66
C ILE A 14 1.89 6.50 -3.53
N LEU A 15 1.07 5.52 -3.15
CA LEU A 15 1.42 4.55 -2.10
C LEU A 15 2.64 3.70 -2.48
N LEU A 16 2.71 3.24 -3.72
CA LEU A 16 3.85 2.48 -4.23
C LEU A 16 5.11 3.35 -4.31
N GLY A 17 5.00 4.60 -4.77
CA GLY A 17 6.12 5.55 -4.77
C GLY A 17 6.64 5.84 -3.37
N LEU A 18 5.74 6.03 -2.39
CA LEU A 18 6.10 6.19 -0.99
C LEU A 18 6.78 4.93 -0.45
N ALA A 19 6.29 3.74 -0.81
CA ALA A 19 6.90 2.49 -0.38
C ALA A 19 8.33 2.33 -0.90
N VAL A 20 8.57 2.64 -2.18
CA VAL A 20 9.92 2.63 -2.78
C VAL A 20 10.83 3.64 -2.08
N TYR A 21 10.32 4.83 -1.77
CA TYR A 21 11.06 5.84 -1.02
C TYR A 21 11.42 5.37 0.40
N LEU A 22 10.48 4.77 1.12
CA LEU A 22 10.74 4.22 2.45
C LEU A 22 11.77 3.09 2.40
N HIS A 23 11.66 2.21 1.41
CA HIS A 23 12.65 1.16 1.16
C HIS A 23 14.04 1.74 0.87
N SER A 24 14.12 2.83 0.11
CA SER A 24 15.41 3.46 -0.20
C SER A 24 16.06 4.15 0.98
N ILE A 25 15.38 4.34 2.12
CA ILE A 25 15.97 4.88 3.35
C ILE A 25 16.01 3.84 4.49
N ASP A 26 15.52 2.62 4.26
CA ASP A 26 15.51 1.51 5.23
C ASP A 26 16.86 0.78 5.26
N HIS A 27 17.93 1.56 5.26
CA HIS A 27 19.27 1.04 5.41
C HIS A 27 20.10 1.97 6.28
N PRO A 28 21.03 1.41 7.06
CA PRO A 28 21.89 2.23 7.90
C PRO A 28 22.82 3.09 7.06
N THR A 29 23.01 4.33 7.50
CA THR A 29 23.94 5.27 6.86
C THR A 29 25.23 5.33 7.67
N ILE A 30 26.37 5.36 6.99
CA ILE A 30 27.68 5.53 7.61
C ILE A 30 28.05 6.99 7.51
N GLU A 31 28.10 7.68 8.65
CA GLU A 31 28.62 9.04 8.73
C GLU A 31 30.11 9.01 9.05
N ILE A 32 30.85 9.87 8.35
CA ILE A 32 32.27 10.10 8.59
C ILE A 32 32.39 11.37 9.42
N LYS A 33 32.81 11.26 10.68
CA LYS A 33 33.06 12.42 11.54
C LYS A 33 34.56 12.62 11.71
N SER A 34 35.03 13.83 11.42
CA SER A 34 36.38 14.28 11.73
C SER A 34 36.44 14.83 13.16
N PHE A 35 37.44 14.43 13.92
CA PHE A 35 37.75 15.05 15.22
C PHE A 35 38.21 16.50 15.03
N PRO A 36 37.89 17.43 15.95
CA PRO A 36 38.63 18.68 16.05
C PRO A 36 40.09 18.33 16.38
N THR A 37 40.97 18.61 15.44
CA THR A 37 42.40 18.29 15.51
C THR A 37 43.05 19.23 16.52
N GLU A 38 43.23 18.80 17.78
CA GLU A 38 44.07 19.54 18.71
C GLU A 38 45.22 18.73 19.31
N ILE A 39 45.28 17.40 19.21
CA ILE A 39 46.35 16.64 19.85
C ILE A 39 46.82 15.48 18.95
N ILE A 40 47.93 15.70 18.25
CA ILE A 40 48.86 14.70 17.68
C ILE A 40 48.37 13.92 16.42
N GLY A 41 48.68 14.47 15.25
CA GLY A 41 49.41 13.74 14.19
C GLY A 41 48.72 12.65 13.34
N MET A 42 47.46 12.29 13.56
CA MET A 42 46.76 11.34 12.69
C MET A 42 45.27 11.72 12.61
N PRO A 43 44.68 11.97 11.42
CA PRO A 43 43.23 12.14 11.32
C PRO A 43 42.58 10.78 11.57
N ASP A 44 42.19 10.53 12.82
CA ASP A 44 41.46 9.32 13.17
C ASP A 44 40.01 9.49 12.73
N VAL A 45 39.70 8.90 11.58
CA VAL A 45 38.39 8.99 10.94
C VAL A 45 37.53 7.83 11.43
N PHE A 46 36.64 8.08 12.38
CA PHE A 46 35.72 7.05 12.86
C PHE A 46 34.42 7.03 12.05
N ARG A 47 33.95 5.80 11.74
CA ARG A 47 32.66 5.55 11.11
C ARG A 47 31.57 5.49 12.18
N VAL A 48 30.60 6.39 12.11
CA VAL A 48 29.41 6.36 12.97
C VAL A 48 28.28 5.69 12.20
N TYR A 49 27.69 4.66 12.80
CA TYR A 49 26.53 3.97 12.24
C TYR A 49 25.25 4.69 12.66
N VAL A 50 24.52 5.23 11.70
CA VAL A 50 23.23 5.88 11.92
C VAL A 50 22.13 4.90 11.52
N PRO A 51 21.30 4.43 12.46
CA PRO A 51 20.20 3.53 12.14
C PRO A 51 19.16 4.25 11.28
N PRO A 52 18.44 3.52 10.41
CA PRO A 52 17.37 4.11 9.62
C PRO A 52 16.25 4.63 10.54
N PRO A 53 15.49 5.65 10.09
CA PRO A 53 14.31 6.12 10.82
C PRO A 53 13.31 4.98 11.04
N TRP A 54 12.65 4.96 12.20
CA TRP A 54 11.72 3.87 12.57
C TRP A 54 10.61 3.64 11.54
N TYR A 55 10.16 4.69 10.85
CA TYR A 55 9.09 4.61 9.85
C TYR A 55 9.57 4.04 8.50
N ALA A 56 10.88 3.94 8.25
CA ALA A 56 11.42 3.33 7.03
C ALA A 56 10.99 1.87 6.90
N THR A 57 10.93 1.15 8.03
CA THR A 57 10.47 -0.24 8.13
C THR A 57 9.03 -0.49 7.70
N LEU A 58 8.23 0.56 7.48
CA LEU A 58 6.83 0.47 7.04
C LEU A 58 6.68 0.24 5.53
N TRP A 59 7.79 0.26 4.76
CA TRP A 59 7.75 0.06 3.31
C TRP A 59 6.97 -1.18 2.85
N PRO A 60 7.02 -2.36 3.52
CA PRO A 60 6.27 -3.54 3.07
C PRO A 60 4.76 -3.31 3.17
N SER A 61 4.30 -2.62 4.22
CA SER A 61 2.88 -2.30 4.42
C SER A 61 2.35 -1.41 3.31
N PHE A 62 3.11 -0.38 2.91
CA PHE A 62 2.72 0.51 1.82
C PHE A 62 2.71 -0.20 0.44
N ILE A 63 3.63 -1.14 0.20
CA ILE A 63 3.57 -2.00 -1.01
C ILE A 63 2.29 -2.83 -1.01
N ILE A 64 2.00 -3.53 0.09
CA ILE A 64 0.83 -4.42 0.17
C ILE A 64 -0.46 -3.62 -0.05
N ILE A 65 -0.63 -2.50 0.65
CA ILE A 65 -1.82 -1.65 0.51
C ILE A 65 -1.90 -1.09 -0.91
N GLY A 66 -0.78 -0.60 -1.48
CA GLY A 66 -0.72 -0.09 -2.85
C GLY A 66 -1.16 -1.13 -3.88
N ILE A 67 -0.69 -2.37 -3.76
CA ILE A 67 -1.06 -3.50 -4.63
C ILE A 67 -2.54 -3.87 -4.47
N ILE A 68 -3.05 -3.95 -3.23
CA ILE A 68 -4.47 -4.26 -2.96
C ILE A 68 -5.38 -3.20 -3.60
N VAL A 69 -5.05 -1.91 -3.45
CA VAL A 69 -5.82 -0.81 -4.05
C VAL A 69 -5.75 -0.86 -5.58
N LEU A 70 -4.58 -1.17 -6.16
CA LEU A 70 -4.41 -1.34 -7.60
C LEU A 70 -5.30 -2.48 -8.14
N LEU A 71 -5.23 -3.65 -7.49
CA LEU A 71 -6.04 -4.82 -7.82
C LEU A 71 -7.53 -4.53 -7.69
N SER A 72 -7.93 -3.85 -6.61
CA SER A 72 -9.33 -3.43 -6.41
C SER A 72 -9.79 -2.53 -7.55
N SER A 73 -8.98 -1.55 -7.96
CA SER A 73 -9.29 -0.66 -9.08
C SER A 73 -9.46 -1.43 -10.40
N LEU A 74 -8.70 -2.51 -10.60
CA LEU A 74 -8.83 -3.38 -11.78
C LEU A 74 -10.10 -4.24 -11.72
N LEU A 75 -10.45 -4.74 -10.54
CA LEU A 75 -11.60 -5.63 -10.32
C LEU A 75 -12.95 -4.91 -10.27
N ILE A 76 -12.96 -3.60 -10.01
CA ILE A 76 -14.15 -2.75 -10.06
C ILE A 76 -14.57 -2.55 -11.52
N ASP A 77 -14.87 -3.60 -12.29
CA ASP A 77 -15.71 -3.42 -13.47
C ASP A 77 -17.15 -3.32 -13.00
N ASP A 78 -17.55 -2.07 -12.70
CA ASP A 78 -18.88 -1.70 -12.21
C ASP A 78 -20.00 -2.40 -12.98
N LYS A 79 -19.81 -2.59 -14.29
CA LYS A 79 -20.78 -3.26 -15.17
C LYS A 79 -20.94 -4.76 -14.88
N LYS A 80 -19.86 -5.47 -14.53
CA LYS A 80 -19.91 -6.90 -14.17
C LYS A 80 -20.45 -7.09 -12.76
N ILE A 81 -20.01 -6.26 -11.81
CA ILE A 81 -20.46 -6.33 -10.42
C ILE A 81 -21.94 -5.97 -10.33
N MET A 82 -22.39 -4.87 -10.94
CA MET A 82 -23.81 -4.51 -10.99
C MET A 82 -24.66 -5.60 -11.65
N LYS A 83 -24.18 -6.20 -12.75
CA LYS A 83 -24.90 -7.30 -13.40
C LYS A 83 -25.00 -8.53 -12.49
N MET A 84 -23.93 -8.90 -11.80
CA MET A 84 -23.92 -10.03 -10.87
C MET A 84 -24.81 -9.79 -9.65
N ILE A 85 -24.80 -8.58 -9.09
CA ILE A 85 -25.70 -8.17 -8.00
C ILE A 85 -27.16 -8.25 -8.46
N ASN A 86 -27.47 -7.80 -9.67
CA ASN A 86 -28.84 -7.85 -10.18
C ASN A 86 -29.31 -9.31 -10.37
N VAL A 87 -28.44 -10.20 -10.85
CA VAL A 87 -28.74 -11.65 -10.95
C VAL A 87 -28.98 -12.27 -9.58
N ILE A 88 -28.17 -11.93 -8.57
CA ILE A 88 -28.36 -12.43 -7.20
C ILE A 88 -29.69 -11.92 -6.61
N LYS A 89 -30.04 -10.66 -6.87
CA LYS A 89 -31.29 -10.06 -6.42
C LYS A 89 -32.52 -10.76 -7.01
N GLU A 90 -32.50 -11.04 -8.31
CA GLU A 90 -33.58 -11.81 -8.99
C GLU A 90 -33.68 -13.23 -8.43
N PHE A 91 -32.56 -13.88 -8.16
CA PHE A 91 -32.55 -15.22 -7.56
C PHE A 91 -33.11 -15.24 -6.13
N ILE A 92 -32.80 -14.22 -5.31
CA ILE A 92 -33.36 -14.10 -3.96
C ILE A 92 -34.88 -13.86 -4.01
N TRP A 93 -35.35 -12.98 -4.90
CA TRP A 93 -36.79 -12.77 -5.10
C TRP A 93 -37.49 -14.06 -5.53
N PHE A 94 -36.91 -14.78 -6.48
CA PHE A 94 -37.41 -16.08 -6.91
C PHE A 94 -37.51 -17.08 -5.75
N LEU A 95 -36.49 -17.15 -4.89
CA LEU A 95 -36.53 -18.01 -3.71
C LEU A 95 -37.62 -17.60 -2.72
N ILE A 96 -37.79 -16.30 -2.45
CA ILE A 96 -38.83 -15.80 -1.55
C ILE A 96 -40.22 -16.15 -2.08
N ASP A 97 -40.49 -15.87 -3.36
CA ASP A 97 -41.78 -16.17 -3.99
C ASP A 97 -42.10 -17.67 -3.98
N HIS A 98 -41.07 -18.53 -4.11
CA HIS A 98 -41.25 -19.98 -4.18
C HIS A 98 -41.28 -20.69 -2.81
N LEU A 99 -40.60 -20.14 -1.79
CA LEU A 99 -40.59 -20.66 -0.42
C LEU A 99 -41.70 -20.08 0.47
N SER A 100 -42.25 -18.91 0.13
CA SER A 100 -43.37 -18.30 0.85
C SER A 100 -44.57 -19.24 1.12
N PRO A 101 -45.02 -20.10 0.18
CA PRO A 101 -46.17 -20.98 0.43
C PRO A 101 -45.87 -22.22 1.30
N PHE A 102 -44.61 -22.44 1.70
CA PHE A 102 -44.20 -23.57 2.54
C PHE A 102 -43.91 -23.17 4.01
N LEU A 103 -44.07 -21.89 4.33
CA LEU A 103 -43.81 -21.31 5.65
C LEU A 103 -45.09 -20.99 6.46
N ASP A 104 -46.27 -21.28 5.88
CA ASP A 104 -47.58 -21.31 6.57
C ASP A 104 -47.93 -22.73 7.04
#